data_AF-A0A2W1K3W3-F1
#
_entry.id   AF-A0A2W1K3W3-F1
#
_cell.length_a   1.000
_cell.length_b   1.000
_cell.length_c   1.000
_cell.angle_alpha   90.00
_cell.angle_beta   90.00
_cell.angle_gamma   90.00
#
_symmetry.space_group_name_H-M   'P 1'
#
loop_
_entity.id
_entity.type
_entity.pdbx_description
1 polymer ?
#
loop_
_entity_poly.entity_id
_entity_poly.type
_entity_poly.pdbx_seq_one_letter_code
_entity_poly.pdbx_strand_id
1 'polypeptide(L)'
;MKNTKTIILRKSLFLITNMIENIESLHNVDEFLKIHGRNLKMLAVLAEERNSDFIQKKILEYPSITKTELEYYIADVKGEKSLLTVVAGPVVGFLVNIISTKGKSLGVIKNKLKTIKEINVMMDRVVEDPIFEEVYLKTI
;
A
#
# COMPACT_ATOMS: atom_id res chain seq x y z
N MET A 1 -14.69 -25.00 7.76
CA MET A 1 -14.24 -24.79 6.37
C MET A 1 -13.80 -23.32 6.27
N LYS A 2 -12.50 -23.01 6.12
CA LYS A 2 -12.05 -21.61 5.98
C LYS A 2 -12.74 -21.00 4.75
N ASN A 3 -13.40 -19.85 4.91
CA ASN A 3 -14.14 -19.18 3.86
C ASN A 3 -13.19 -18.86 2.68
N THR A 4 -13.50 -19.34 1.46
CA THR A 4 -12.68 -19.11 0.27
C THR A 4 -12.36 -17.62 0.05
N LYS A 5 -13.31 -16.72 0.40
CA LYS A 5 -13.09 -15.27 0.33
C LYS A 5 -11.99 -14.79 1.27
N THR A 6 -11.92 -15.32 2.50
CA THR A 6 -10.89 -14.92 3.46
C THR A 6 -9.51 -15.44 3.05
N ILE A 7 -9.44 -16.66 2.49
CA ILE A 7 -8.18 -17.18 1.93
C ILE A 7 -7.68 -16.28 0.79
N ILE A 8 -8.56 -15.88 -0.13
CA ILE A 8 -8.20 -14.98 -1.23
C ILE A 8 -7.72 -13.63 -0.69
N LEU A 9 -8.45 -13.05 0.26
CA LEU A 9 -8.10 -11.77 0.86
C LEU A 9 -6.71 -11.81 1.48
N ARG A 10 -6.44 -12.81 2.33
CA ARG A 10 -5.13 -13.00 2.96
C ARG A 10 -3.99 -13.10 1.96
N LYS A 11 -4.13 -13.97 0.96
CA LYS A 11 -3.14 -14.10 -0.11
C LYS A 11 -2.88 -12.77 -0.81
N SER A 12 -3.93 -12.00 -1.06
CA SER A 12 -3.80 -10.69 -1.71
C SER A 12 -3.24 -9.58 -0.81
N LEU A 13 -3.47 -9.63 0.51
CA LEU A 13 -2.83 -8.73 1.48
C LEU A 13 -1.34 -9.01 1.56
N PHE A 14 -0.98 -10.29 1.67
CA PHE A 14 0.41 -10.75 1.65
C PHE A 14 1.11 -10.35 0.36
N LEU A 15 0.45 -10.51 -0.80
CA LEU A 15 1.01 -10.10 -2.09
C LEU A 15 1.38 -8.62 -2.14
N ILE A 16 0.49 -7.73 -1.67
CA ILE A 16 0.79 -6.29 -1.61
C ILE A 16 1.96 -6.02 -0.65
N THR A 17 1.97 -6.65 0.52
CA THR A 17 3.08 -6.52 1.47
C THR A 17 4.41 -6.92 0.83
N ASN A 18 4.44 -8.06 0.13
CA ASN A 18 5.65 -8.53 -0.55
C ASN A 18 6.06 -7.63 -1.74
N MET A 19 5.10 -7.08 -2.48
CA MET A 19 5.37 -6.08 -3.52
C MET A 19 5.99 -4.80 -2.94
N ILE A 20 5.58 -4.38 -1.74
CA ILE A 20 6.18 -3.21 -1.07
C ILE A 20 7.60 -3.52 -0.59
N GLU A 21 7.85 -4.73 -0.12
CA GLU A 21 9.19 -5.17 0.31
C GLU A 21 10.18 -5.27 -0.85
N ASN A 22 9.70 -5.65 -2.04
CA ASN A 22 10.51 -5.82 -3.24
C ASN A 22 10.05 -4.84 -4.34
N ILE A 23 9.87 -3.58 -3.96
CA ILE A 23 9.24 -2.55 -4.80
C ILE A 23 9.98 -2.30 -6.12
N GLU A 24 11.29 -2.50 -6.13
CA GLU A 24 12.16 -2.47 -7.31
C GLU A 24 11.81 -3.55 -8.33
N SER A 25 11.17 -4.64 -7.92
CA SER A 25 10.71 -5.72 -8.82
C SER A 25 9.28 -5.49 -9.31
N LEU A 26 8.64 -4.37 -8.93
CA LEU A 26 7.30 -4.03 -9.40
C LEU A 26 7.36 -3.52 -10.84
N HIS A 27 6.83 -4.32 -11.77
CA HIS A 27 6.75 -3.97 -13.20
C HIS A 27 5.42 -3.31 -13.58
N ASN A 28 4.36 -3.53 -12.79
CA ASN A 28 3.02 -3.06 -13.11
C ASN A 28 2.38 -2.34 -11.91
N VAL A 29 2.49 -1.01 -11.91
CA VAL A 29 1.89 -0.14 -10.89
C VAL A 29 0.35 -0.21 -10.91
N ASP A 30 -0.26 -0.36 -12.09
CA ASP A 30 -1.72 -0.45 -12.19
C ASP A 30 -2.26 -1.73 -11.53
N GLU A 31 -1.52 -2.84 -11.67
CA GLU A 31 -1.85 -4.10 -11.00
C GLU A 31 -1.76 -3.97 -9.47
N PHE A 32 -0.71 -3.32 -8.95
CA PHE A 32 -0.60 -3.01 -7.53
C PHE A 32 -1.83 -2.24 -7.02
N LEU A 33 -2.18 -1.14 -7.68
CA LEU A 33 -3.30 -0.29 -7.28
C LEU A 33 -4.63 -1.04 -7.38
N LYS A 34 -4.80 -1.86 -8.41
CA LYS A 34 -5.99 -2.69 -8.60
C LYS A 34 -6.15 -3.73 -7.49
N ILE A 35 -5.09 -4.44 -7.13
CA ILE A 35 -5.10 -5.43 -6.06
C ILE A 35 -5.35 -4.73 -4.72
N HIS A 36 -4.63 -3.63 -4.44
CA HIS A 36 -4.82 -2.85 -3.23
C HIS A 36 -6.26 -2.36 -3.08
N GLY A 37 -6.85 -1.77 -4.12
CA GLY A 37 -8.24 -1.33 -4.12
C GLY A 37 -9.24 -2.48 -3.94
N ARG A 38 -8.98 -3.66 -4.52
CA ARG A 38 -9.81 -4.86 -4.29
C ARG A 38 -9.74 -5.30 -2.84
N ASN A 39 -8.55 -5.31 -2.23
CA ASN A 39 -8.38 -5.72 -0.84
C ASN A 39 -9.17 -4.81 0.11
N LEU A 40 -9.16 -3.49 -0.11
CA LEU A 40 -9.95 -2.54 0.68
C LEU A 40 -11.45 -2.81 0.58
N LYS A 41 -11.96 -3.11 -0.63
CA LYS A 41 -13.37 -3.50 -0.81
C LYS A 41 -13.72 -4.80 -0.10
N MET A 42 -12.85 -5.80 -0.17
CA MET A 42 -13.05 -7.08 0.52
C MET A 42 -13.00 -6.93 2.04
N LEU A 43 -12.11 -6.08 2.56
CA LEU A 43 -12.06 -5.74 3.99
C LEU A 43 -13.33 -5.01 4.42
N ALA A 44 -13.85 -4.08 3.62
CA ALA A 44 -15.10 -3.38 3.93
C ALA A 44 -16.28 -4.35 4.03
N VAL A 45 -16.43 -5.26 3.05
CA VAL A 45 -17.45 -6.32 3.09
C VAL A 45 -17.26 -7.21 4.31
N LEU A 46 -16.03 -7.60 4.65
CA LEU A 46 -15.76 -8.41 5.84
C LEU A 46 -16.12 -7.67 7.14
N ALA A 47 -15.87 -6.36 7.18
CA ALA A 47 -16.20 -5.53 8.33
C ALA A 47 -17.72 -5.45 8.54
N GLU A 48 -18.50 -5.35 7.45
CA GLU A 48 -19.96 -5.42 7.49
C GLU A 48 -20.46 -6.81 7.91
N GLU A 49 -19.94 -7.88 7.28
CA GLU A 49 -20.31 -9.27 7.58
C GLU A 49 -20.07 -9.63 9.06
N ARG A 50 -19.04 -9.04 9.69
CA ARG A 50 -18.67 -9.28 11.09
C ARG A 50 -19.14 -8.21 12.06
N ASN A 51 -19.73 -7.12 11.57
CA ASN A 51 -19.99 -5.91 12.35
C ASN A 51 -18.73 -5.43 13.13
N SER A 52 -17.57 -5.43 12.46
CA SER A 52 -16.27 -5.10 13.07
C SER A 52 -15.91 -3.61 12.90
N ASP A 53 -16.08 -2.85 13.98
CA ASP A 53 -15.62 -1.46 14.06
C ASP A 53 -14.10 -1.34 13.91
N PHE A 54 -13.36 -2.37 14.33
CA PHE A 54 -11.90 -2.38 14.24
C PHE A 54 -11.45 -2.35 12.77
N ILE A 55 -11.99 -3.25 11.94
CA ILE A 55 -11.65 -3.31 10.52
C ILE A 55 -12.09 -2.00 9.83
N GLN A 56 -13.27 -1.47 10.14
CA GLN A 56 -13.74 -0.20 9.57
C GLN A 56 -12.77 0.95 9.88
N LYS A 57 -12.35 1.09 11.14
CA LYS A 57 -11.37 2.11 11.55
C LYS A 57 -10.04 1.94 10.82
N LYS A 58 -9.53 0.70 10.74
CA LYS A 58 -8.25 0.42 10.07
C LYS A 58 -8.29 0.69 8.56
N ILE A 59 -9.41 0.48 7.89
CA ILE A 59 -9.58 0.85 6.48
C ILE A 59 -9.37 2.36 6.28
N LEU A 60 -9.87 3.20 7.20
CA LEU A 60 -9.74 4.66 7.12
C LEU A 60 -8.29 5.14 7.34
N GLU A 61 -7.45 4.34 7.99
CA GLU A 61 -6.04 4.64 8.21
C GLU A 61 -5.15 4.39 6.98
N TYR A 62 -5.66 3.68 5.95
CA TYR A 62 -4.88 3.44 4.74
C TYR A 62 -4.59 4.75 4.01
N PRO A 63 -3.32 5.11 3.77
CA PRO A 63 -3.00 6.29 3.01
C PRO A 63 -3.36 6.10 1.54
N SER A 64 -3.96 7.12 0.93
CA SER A 64 -4.11 7.15 -0.52
C SER A 64 -2.73 7.21 -1.19
N ILE A 65 -2.47 6.29 -2.11
CA ILE A 65 -1.28 6.30 -2.97
C ILE A 65 -1.69 6.33 -4.44
N THR A 66 -1.09 7.23 -5.19
CA THR A 66 -1.37 7.43 -6.62
C THR A 66 -0.36 6.69 -7.48
N LYS A 67 -0.72 6.47 -8.75
CA LYS A 67 0.16 5.89 -9.76
C LYS A 67 1.47 6.67 -9.87
N THR A 68 1.38 8.00 -10.01
CA THR A 68 2.56 8.87 -10.14
C THR A 68 3.47 8.83 -8.92
N GLU A 69 2.91 8.79 -7.69
CA GLU A 69 3.71 8.63 -6.48
C GLU A 69 4.47 7.28 -6.49
N LEU A 70 3.81 6.20 -6.90
CA LEU A 70 4.43 4.87 -6.93
C LEU A 70 5.50 4.74 -8.03
N GLU A 71 5.21 5.24 -9.23
CA GLU A 71 6.16 5.28 -10.35
C GLU A 71 7.40 6.10 -9.99
N TYR A 72 7.21 7.27 -9.38
CA TYR A 72 8.32 8.11 -8.94
C TYR A 72 9.19 7.41 -7.89
N TYR A 73 8.57 6.71 -6.93
CA TYR A 73 9.31 5.98 -5.90
C TYR A 73 10.05 4.76 -6.48
N ILE A 74 9.45 4.01 -7.40
CA ILE A 74 10.11 2.87 -8.07
C ILE A 74 11.30 3.33 -8.88
N ALA A 75 11.15 4.42 -9.65
CA ALA A 75 12.24 4.96 -10.44
C ALA A 75 13.43 5.37 -9.56
N ASP A 76 13.15 6.02 -8.42
CA ASP A 76 14.17 6.38 -7.42
C ASP A 76 14.89 5.15 -6.85
N VAL A 77 14.14 4.14 -6.40
CA VAL A 77 14.72 2.90 -5.81
C VAL A 77 15.56 2.12 -6.83
N LYS A 78 15.14 2.06 -8.10
CA LYS A 78 15.89 1.40 -9.17
C LYS A 78 17.14 2.17 -9.62
N GLY A 79 17.31 3.41 -9.16
CA GLY A 79 18.32 4.31 -9.70
C GLY A 79 18.04 4.71 -11.15
N GLU A 80 16.80 4.53 -11.62
CA GLU A 80 16.35 5.00 -12.93
C GLU A 80 16.30 6.53 -12.87
N LYS A 81 17.41 7.16 -13.25
CA LYS A 81 17.42 8.59 -13.51
C LYS A 81 16.41 8.84 -14.63
N SER A 82 15.37 9.63 -14.34
CA SER A 82 14.46 10.12 -15.38
C SER A 82 15.29 10.64 -16.56
N LEU A 83 14.93 10.30 -17.79
CA LEU A 83 15.61 10.78 -19.00
C LEU A 83 15.74 12.33 -18.99
N LEU A 84 14.81 13.04 -18.35
CA LEU A 84 14.89 14.50 -18.13
C LEU A 84 16.07 14.91 -17.24
N THR A 85 16.44 14.13 -16.23
CA THR A 85 17.62 14.36 -15.37
C THR A 85 18.93 14.24 -16.17
N VAL A 86 18.94 13.41 -17.22
CA VAL A 86 20.11 13.19 -18.08
C VAL A 86 20.30 14.33 -19.08
N VAL A 87 19.21 14.96 -19.55
CA VAL A 87 19.25 15.99 -20.59
C VAL A 87 19.24 17.42 -20.04
N ALA A 88 18.55 17.69 -18.91
CA ALA A 88 18.36 19.04 -18.37
C ALA A 88 19.12 19.32 -17.05
N GLY A 89 19.88 18.33 -16.55
CA GLY A 89 20.64 18.43 -15.30
C GLY A 89 19.83 18.10 -14.03
N PRO A 90 20.50 17.79 -12.92
CA PRO A 90 19.89 17.26 -11.69
C PRO A 90 18.89 18.20 -11.02
N VAL A 91 19.06 19.52 -11.16
CA VAL A 91 18.18 20.53 -10.55
C VAL A 91 16.82 20.59 -11.25
N VAL A 92 16.79 20.49 -12.59
CA VAL A 92 15.54 20.56 -13.37
C VAL A 92 14.72 19.28 -13.21
N GLY A 93 15.37 18.11 -13.21
CA GLY A 93 14.70 16.83 -12.97
C GLY A 93 14.06 16.75 -11.58
N PHE A 94 14.69 17.35 -10.56
CA PHE A 94 14.13 17.44 -9.21
C PHE A 94 12.85 18.28 -9.16
N LEU A 95 12.83 19.44 -9.82
CA LEU A 95 11.66 20.33 -9.84
C LEU A 95 10.46 19.70 -10.58
N VAL A 96 10.70 19.05 -11.71
CA VAL A 96 9.63 18.37 -12.47
C VAL A 96 9.02 17.22 -11.66
N ASN A 97 9.84 16.45 -10.96
CA ASN A 97 9.38 15.34 -10.11
C ASN A 97 8.62 15.82 -8.86
N ILE A 98 9.00 16.97 -8.30
CA ILE A 98 8.23 17.62 -7.23
C ILE A 98 6.88 18.10 -7.76
N ILE A 99 6.85 18.74 -8.93
CA ILE A 99 5.59 19.25 -9.52
C ILE A 99 4.64 18.09 -9.87
N SER A 100 5.16 17.00 -10.46
CA SER A 100 4.34 15.84 -10.84
C SER A 100 3.79 15.06 -9.64
N THR A 101 4.51 15.04 -8.51
CA THR A 101 4.06 14.45 -7.24
C THR A 101 3.24 15.41 -6.37
N LYS A 102 2.90 16.60 -6.88
CA LYS A 102 2.23 17.69 -6.13
C LYS A 102 3.00 18.12 -4.87
N GLY A 103 4.32 18.07 -4.91
CA GLY A 103 5.21 18.53 -3.84
C GLY A 103 5.56 17.50 -2.78
N LYS A 104 5.18 16.23 -2.95
CA LYS A 104 5.43 15.20 -1.93
C LYS A 104 6.82 14.61 -2.09
N SER A 105 7.58 14.65 -1.00
CA SER A 105 8.93 14.06 -0.97
C SER A 105 8.86 12.53 -1.03
N LEU A 106 9.95 11.91 -1.51
CA LEU A 106 10.15 10.45 -1.48
C LEU A 106 9.94 9.87 -0.07
N GLY A 107 10.34 10.60 0.97
CA GLY A 107 10.11 10.22 2.37
C GLY A 107 8.63 10.09 2.72
N VAL A 108 7.77 10.97 2.19
CA VAL A 108 6.31 10.86 2.39
C VAL A 108 5.77 9.62 1.69
N ILE A 109 6.20 9.35 0.46
CA ILE A 109 5.72 8.18 -0.31
C ILE A 109 6.18 6.88 0.37
N LYS A 110 7.45 6.83 0.81
CA LYS A 110 8.00 5.72 1.59
C LYS A 110 7.21 5.47 2.87
N ASN A 111 6.85 6.53 3.61
CA ASN A 111 6.04 6.40 4.81
C ASN A 111 4.64 5.85 4.49
N LYS A 112 3.99 6.31 3.42
CA LYS A 112 2.70 5.75 3.00
C LYS A 112 2.78 4.25 2.72
N LEU A 113 3.79 3.83 1.95
CA LEU A 113 4.02 2.41 1.65
C LEU A 113 4.28 1.59 2.91
N LYS A 114 5.08 2.12 3.84
CA LYS A 114 5.31 1.51 5.15
C LYS A 114 3.99 1.34 5.92
N THR A 115 3.16 2.37 5.99
CA THR A 115 1.85 2.30 6.66
C THR A 115 0.92 1.27 5.99
N ILE A 116 0.85 1.22 4.66
CA ILE A 116 0.07 0.20 3.93
C ILE A 116 0.53 -1.21 4.31
N LYS A 117 1.85 -1.44 4.35
CA LYS A 117 2.44 -2.72 4.75
C LYS A 117 2.04 -3.09 6.18
N GLU A 118 2.22 -2.18 7.14
CA GLU A 118 1.92 -2.41 8.55
C GLU A 118 0.44 -2.76 8.76
N ILE A 119 -0.47 -2.02 8.13
CA ILE A 119 -1.90 -2.32 8.22
C ILE A 119 -2.22 -3.65 7.52
N ASN A 120 -1.64 -3.97 6.37
CA ASN A 120 -1.85 -5.26 5.70
C ASN A 120 -1.42 -6.45 6.55
N VAL A 121 -0.29 -6.36 7.26
CA VAL A 121 0.19 -7.41 8.17
C VAL A 121 -0.79 -7.62 9.32
N MET A 122 -1.30 -6.53 9.90
CA MET A 122 -2.33 -6.57 10.94
C MET A 122 -3.64 -7.19 10.42
N MET A 123 -4.08 -6.76 9.24
CA MET A 123 -5.29 -7.26 8.60
C MET A 123 -5.18 -8.74 8.22
N ASP A 124 -4.01 -9.23 7.79
CA ASP A 124 -3.84 -10.67 7.51
C ASP A 124 -4.14 -11.53 8.76
N ARG A 125 -3.67 -11.09 9.93
CA ARG A 125 -3.93 -11.77 11.22
C ARG A 125 -5.40 -11.71 11.60
N VAL A 126 -6.04 -10.54 11.47
CA VAL A 126 -7.47 -10.34 11.79
C VAL A 126 -8.40 -11.10 10.85
N VAL A 127 -8.04 -11.19 9.57
CA VAL A 127 -8.79 -11.98 8.59
C VAL A 127 -8.65 -13.48 8.90
N GLU A 128 -7.46 -13.92 9.34
CA GLU A 128 -7.22 -15.29 9.80
C GLU A 128 -8.04 -15.64 11.03
N ASP A 129 -8.00 -14.80 12.06
CA ASP A 129 -8.68 -15.00 13.33
C ASP A 129 -9.16 -13.65 13.92
N PRO A 130 -10.48 -13.46 14.10
CA PRO A 130 -11.02 -12.24 14.71
C PRO A 130 -10.48 -11.93 16.11
N ILE A 131 -9.94 -12.91 16.85
CA ILE A 131 -9.37 -12.67 18.19
C ILE A 131 -8.30 -11.58 18.20
N PHE A 132 -7.59 -11.41 17.08
CA PHE A 132 -6.56 -10.39 16.95
C PHE A 132 -7.10 -8.96 17.01
N GLU A 133 -8.38 -8.72 16.72
CA GLU A 133 -9.01 -7.40 16.88
C GLU A 133 -8.88 -6.92 18.33
N GLU A 134 -9.22 -7.79 19.29
CA GLU A 134 -9.09 -7.49 20.72
C GLU A 134 -7.63 -7.37 21.17
N VAL A 135 -6.75 -8.22 20.65
CA VAL A 135 -5.32 -8.17 20.99
C VAL A 135 -4.73 -6.82 20.60
N TYR A 136 -5.05 -6.33 19.39
CA TYR A 136 -4.56 -5.03 18.93
C TYR A 136 -5.19 -3.87 19.70
N LEU A 137 -6.47 -3.94 20.07
CA LEU A 137 -7.11 -2.93 20.91
C LEU A 137 -6.50 -2.82 22.31
N LYS A 138 -5.95 -3.90 22.87
CA LYS A 138 -5.31 -3.91 24.19
C LYS A 138 -3.85 -3.45 24.18
N THR A 139 -3.23 -3.37 23.00
CA THR A 139 -1.80 -3.06 22.83
C THR A 139 -1.56 -1.61 22.37
N ILE A 140 -2.63 -0.87 22.06
CA ILE A 140 -2.63 0.56 21.71
C ILE A 140 -3.10 1.34 22.93
#